data_AF-A0A825SNJ4-F1
#
_entry.id   AF-A0A825SNJ4-F1
#
_cell.length_a   1.000
_cell.length_b   1.000
_cell.length_c   1.000
_cell.angle_alpha   90.00
_cell.angle_beta   90.00
_cell.angle_gamma   90.00
#
_symmetry.space_group_name_H-M   'P 1'
#
loop_
_entity.id
_entity.type
_entity.pdbx_description
1 polymer ?
#
loop_
_entity_poly.entity_id
_entity_poly.type
_entity_poly.pdbx_seq_one_letter_code
_entity_poly.pdbx_strand_id
1 'polypeptide(L)' 'MGFKKNTNANLDSFIEGATGETSAQKTPTQSGRIKRDKKLLVGFTSEEYERLSSMAEQMGMDKGAFIRFKVLNN' A
#
# COMPACT_ATOMS: atom_id res chain seq x y z
N MET A 1 -4.09 17.48 -44.08
CA MET A 1 -4.11 16.11 -43.54
C MET A 1 -5.48 15.86 -42.93
N GLY A 2 -6.30 15.00 -43.55
CA GLY A 2 -7.69 14.79 -43.12
C GLY A 2 -7.78 13.91 -41.88
N PHE A 3 -8.48 14.37 -40.86
CA PHE A 3 -8.85 13.55 -39.70
C PHE A 3 -9.79 12.43 -40.15
N LYS A 4 -9.32 11.18 -40.15
CA LYS A 4 -10.21 10.02 -40.27
C LYS A 4 -10.95 9.87 -38.94
N LYS A 5 -12.26 10.13 -38.94
CA LYS A 5 -13.13 9.79 -37.81
C LYS A 5 -13.32 8.28 -37.80
N ASN A 6 -12.72 7.59 -36.83
CA ASN A 6 -13.04 6.19 -36.54
C ASN A 6 -14.42 6.14 -35.87
N THR A 7 -15.48 6.07 -36.67
CA THR A 7 -16.87 5.96 -36.21
C THR A 7 -17.28 4.54 -35.83
N ASN A 8 -16.35 3.73 -35.31
CA ASN A 8 -16.63 2.37 -34.82
C ASN A 8 -15.87 2.05 -33.52
N ALA A 9 -15.51 3.07 -32.73
CA ALA A 9 -15.04 2.84 -31.37
C ALA A 9 -16.28 2.56 -30.51
N ASN A 10 -16.48 1.29 -30.16
CA ASN A 10 -17.58 0.83 -29.31
C ASN A 10 -17.57 1.64 -28.01
N LEU A 11 -18.57 2.49 -27.80
CA LEU A 11 -18.69 3.38 -26.64
C LEU A 11 -18.59 2.60 -25.32
N ASP A 12 -19.11 1.38 -25.31
CA ASP A 12 -19.06 0.48 -24.15
C ASP A 12 -17.61 0.16 -23.75
N SER A 13 -16.71 -0.05 -24.72
CA SER A 13 -15.29 -0.29 -24.46
C SER A 13 -14.53 0.94 -23.92
N PHE A 14 -14.99 2.15 -24.27
CA PHE A 14 -14.43 3.39 -23.73
C PHE A 14 -14.89 3.62 -22.28
N ILE A 15 -16.14 3.29 -21.99
CA ILE A 15 -16.73 3.41 -20.65
C ILE A 15 -16.08 2.38 -19.72
N GLU A 16 -15.96 1.11 -20.14
CA GLU A 16 -15.28 0.04 -19.39
C GLU A 16 -13.83 0.38 -19.05
N GLY A 17 -13.11 1.03 -19.96
CA GLY A 17 -11.73 1.49 -19.71
C GLY A 17 -11.63 2.68 -18.75
N ALA A 18 -12.67 3.52 -18.67
CA ALA A 18 -12.71 4.71 -17.81
C ALA A 18 -13.30 4.45 -16.41
N THR A 19 -14.19 3.47 -16.27
CA THR A 19 -14.83 3.10 -14.99
C THR A 19 -14.00 2.10 -14.17
N GLY A 20 -12.91 1.56 -14.72
CA GLY A 20 -11.95 0.74 -13.99
C GLY A 20 -12.48 -0.63 -13.57
N GLU A 21 -13.61 -1.09 -14.11
CA GLU A 21 -14.17 -2.40 -13.84
C GLU A 21 -13.51 -3.46 -14.74
N THR A 22 -12.28 -3.85 -14.41
CA THR A 22 -11.65 -5.05 -14.96
C THR A 22 -12.14 -6.29 -14.19
N SER A 23 -13.37 -6.72 -14.47
CA SER A 23 -13.93 -7.97 -13.95
C SER A 23 -13.49 -9.19 -14.78
N ALA A 24 -12.19 -9.46 -14.84
CA ALA A 24 -11.68 -10.79 -15.22
C ALA A 24 -10.20 -10.88 -14.85
N GLN A 25 -9.86 -11.93 -14.10
CA GLN A 25 -8.50 -12.24 -13.63
C GLN A 25 -7.90 -11.22 -12.64
N LYS A 26 -8.38 -11.30 -11.39
CA LYS A 26 -7.42 -11.29 -10.27
C LYS A 26 -6.60 -12.58 -10.34
N THR A 27 -5.70 -12.70 -11.33
CA THR A 27 -4.42 -13.32 -11.00
C THR A 27 -3.90 -12.52 -9.81
N PRO A 28 -3.41 -13.17 -8.74
CA PRO A 28 -2.77 -12.43 -7.66
C PRO A 28 -1.51 -11.84 -8.28
N THR A 29 -1.65 -10.62 -8.83
CA THR A 29 -0.54 -9.73 -9.06
C THR A 29 0.26 -9.76 -7.77
N GLN A 30 1.55 -10.01 -7.93
CA GLN A 30 2.57 -9.92 -6.89
C GLN A 30 2.57 -8.50 -6.30
N SER A 31 1.56 -8.16 -5.51
CA SER A 31 1.43 -6.93 -4.71
C SER A 31 0.16 -6.97 -3.86
N GLY A 32 -0.42 -8.15 -3.61
CA GLY A 32 -1.22 -8.33 -2.43
C GLY A 32 -0.28 -8.16 -1.25
N ARG A 33 -0.17 -6.95 -0.68
CA ARG A 33 0.38 -6.76 0.67
C ARG A 33 -0.41 -7.70 1.56
N ILE A 34 0.10 -8.92 1.77
CA ILE A 34 -0.46 -9.86 2.73
C ILE A 34 -0.49 -9.05 4.02
N LYS A 35 -1.70 -8.75 4.50
CA LYS A 35 -1.87 -7.97 5.72
C LYS A 35 -1.10 -8.74 6.79
N ARG A 36 -0.06 -8.13 7.34
CA ARG A 36 0.80 -8.77 8.34
C ARG A 36 -0.09 -9.14 9.53
N ASP A 37 -0.35 -10.43 9.67
CA ASP A 37 -1.21 -11.06 10.68
C ASP A 37 -0.38 -11.68 11.83
N LYS A 38 0.90 -11.92 11.57
CA LYS A 38 1.86 -12.42 12.56
C LYS A 38 2.09 -11.39 13.66
N LYS A 39 2.03 -11.86 14.91
CA LYS A 39 2.32 -11.07 16.11
C LYS A 39 3.80 -11.23 16.47
N LEU A 40 4.44 -10.13 16.87
CA LEU A 40 5.79 -10.11 17.40
C LEU A 40 5.73 -9.50 18.80
N LEU A 41 6.34 -10.17 19.78
CA LEU A 41 6.54 -9.62 21.11
C LEU A 41 7.97 -9.12 21.22
N VAL A 42 8.14 -7.86 21.61
CA VAL A 42 9.45 -7.24 21.83
C VAL A 42 9.45 -6.63 23.23
N GLY A 43 10.40 -7.04 24.06
CA GLY A 43 10.59 -6.50 25.39
C GLY A 43 11.52 -5.29 25.36
N PHE A 44 11.20 -4.29 26.18
CA PHE A 44 12.01 -3.10 26.38
C PHE A 44 12.11 -2.84 27.89
N THR A 45 13.24 -2.30 28.32
CA THR A 45 13.31 -1.59 29.61
C THR A 45 12.54 -0.27 29.52
N SER A 46 12.21 0.32 30.67
CA SER A 46 11.49 1.59 30.72
C SER A 46 12.21 2.70 29.95
N GLU A 47 13.53 2.84 30.15
CA GLU A 47 14.33 3.86 29.48
C GLU A 47 14.41 3.68 27.96
N GLU A 48 14.48 2.43 27.49
CA GLU A 48 14.50 2.13 26.06
C GLU A 48 13.17 2.47 25.41
N TYR A 49 12.06 2.18 26.10
CA TYR A 49 10.72 2.48 25.62
C TYR A 49 10.44 4.00 25.55
N GLU A 50 10.95 4.77 26.52
CA GLU A 50 10.87 6.23 26.49
C GLU A 50 11.65 6.82 25.33
N ARG A 51 12.92 6.42 25.16
CA ARG A 51 13.75 6.84 24.03
C ARG A 51 13.09 6.51 22.69
N LEU A 52 12.53 5.31 22.56
CA LEU A 52 11.80 4.89 21.36
C LEU A 52 10.56 5.74 21.11
N SER A 53 9.78 6.05 22.16
CA SER A 53 8.60 6.90 22.06
C SER A 53 8.97 8.29 21.54
N SER A 54 10.01 8.90 22.09
CA SER A 54 10.48 10.22 21.65
C SER A 54 10.94 10.20 20.18
N MET A 55 11.65 9.15 19.76
CA MET A 55 12.07 9.00 18.35
C MET A 55 10.88 8.80 17.41
N ALA A 56 9.88 8.01 17.82
CA ALA A 56 8.67 7.80 17.03
C ALA A 56 7.89 9.12 16.85
N GLU A 57 7.75 9.90 17.91
CA GLU A 57 7.10 11.21 17.90
C GLU A 57 7.85 12.21 17.01
N GLN A 58 9.18 12.27 17.10
CA GLN A 58 10.01 13.12 16.24
C GLN A 58 9.87 12.78 14.75
N MET A 59 9.65 11.51 14.42
CA MET A 59 9.41 11.07 13.04
C MET A 59 7.94 11.16 12.62
N GLY A 60 7.04 11.56 13.51
CA GLY A 60 5.60 11.62 13.24
C GLY A 60 4.97 10.25 12.98
N MET A 61 5.54 9.19 13.57
CA MET A 61 5.09 7.80 13.39
C MET A 61 4.44 7.25 14.66
N ASP A 62 3.43 6.40 14.48
CA ASP A 62 2.93 5.57 15.58
C ASP A 62 4.06 4.68 16.12
N LYS A 63 4.11 4.47 17.44
CA LYS A 63 5.16 3.67 18.10
C LYS A 63 5.25 2.27 17.52
N GLY A 64 4.11 1.62 17.27
CA GLY A 64 4.06 0.30 16.66
C GLY A 64 4.53 0.31 15.21
N ALA A 65 4.21 1.36 14.44
CA ALA A 65 4.72 1.52 13.08
C ALA A 65 6.24 1.77 13.06
N PHE A 66 6.75 2.58 13.99
CA PHE A 66 8.17 2.86 14.16
C PHE A 66 8.97 1.61 14.51
N ILE A 67 8.51 0.82 15.48
CA ILE A 67 9.14 -0.48 15.86
C ILE A 67 9.21 -1.38 14.63
N ARG A 68 8.11 -1.53 13.89
CA ARG A 68 8.06 -2.36 12.68
C ARG A 68 9.00 -1.86 11.59
N PHE A 69 9.05 -0.55 11.38
CA PHE A 69 9.96 0.08 10.43
C PHE A 69 11.42 -0.25 10.78
N LYS A 70 11.81 -0.04 12.04
CA LYS A 70 13.18 -0.31 12.50
C LYS A 70 13.56 -1.79 12.45
N VAL A 71 12.66 -2.70 12.82
CA VAL A 71 12.95 -4.14 12.83
C VAL A 71 13.03 -4.74 11.42
N LEU A 72 12.21 -4.25 10.48
CA LEU A 72 12.07 -4.86 9.16
C LEU A 72 12.89 -4.19 8.05
N ASN A 73 13.34 -2.95 8.25
CA ASN A 73 14.06 -2.17 7.23
C ASN A 73 15.53 -1.94 7.58
N ASN A 74 16.21 -2.95 8.13
CA ASN A 74 17.65 -2.89 8.38
C ASN A 74 18.45 -2.77 7.08
#